data_AF-A0A2E7CMT8-F1
#
_entry.id   AF-A0A2E7CMT8-F1
#
_cell.length_a   1.000
_cell.length_b   1.000
_cell.length_c   1.000
_cell.angle_alpha   90.00
_cell.angle_beta   90.00
_cell.angle_gamma   90.00
#
_symmetry.space_group_name_H-M   'P 1'
#
loop_
_entity.id
_entity.type
_entity.pdbx_description
1 polymer ?
#
loop_
_entity_poly.entity_id
_entity_poly.type
_entity_poly.pdbx_seq_one_letter_code
_entity_poly.pdbx_strand_id
1 'polypeptide(L)'
;MLKTLVLIGFLGCFDEVNLKDDTTENGWVDRDGDGYPVEEDCDDTNSEIFEEEVYFLDSDGDGWGDYWVPREECGMPEGYVDVSGDCDDNDPDVLGPSFYYVDSDGDGFGNSALLEEVCELLPGYSEDGGDCDDTNPEANTLSTDQDCDGIITAEDCDDQDFFTGSNVDDLDCDGLLNDEDLDSDGDGIEVDNDCDDADAFLLSVVDDLDCDGVLNTDDLDADGDGVDLSDDCDDGDATVLAIVDDLDCDGVLNTDDSDADGDGIDLSNDCDDGDSSLLSVVDDLDCDGVLNTDDLDADGDGLSVLEDCDDGDSSLLSVVDDLDCDGVLNTDDLDADGDGVDLSDDCDDGDATVLSVVDDLDCDGVLNLDDLDADGDGVDLSDDCDDVDALLLSVVDDLDCDGVLNTDDSDTDGDGIDVSSDCDDGDSSLLSIVDDLDCDGVLNTDDSDADGDGVDLSNDCDDGDSSLLSVVDDLDCDGVLNTDDSDADGDGIDLSDDCDDGDASVLALVDDLDCDGVLNTDDLDADGDGVDLSNDCDDVDASVLSIVDDLDCDGVLNLDDSDADGDGVDVSNDCDDVDSSLLSIVD
;
A
#
# COMPACT_ATOMS: atom_id res chain seq x y z
N MET A 1 -20.50 34.61 -98.10
CA MET A 1 -21.33 35.73 -98.63
C MET A 1 -20.69 37.05 -98.21
N LEU A 2 -20.94 38.12 -98.96
CA LEU A 2 -20.95 39.56 -98.58
C LEU A 2 -20.14 40.08 -97.36
N LYS A 3 -19.24 41.03 -97.69
CA LYS A 3 -19.08 42.41 -97.15
C LYS A 3 -18.83 42.58 -95.64
N THR A 4 -17.80 43.33 -95.22
CA THR A 4 -17.61 44.80 -95.41
C THR A 4 -16.15 45.10 -94.99
N LEU A 5 -15.22 45.74 -95.71
CA LEU A 5 -15.14 46.94 -96.58
C LEU A 5 -15.30 48.29 -95.86
N VAL A 6 -14.20 49.00 -95.62
CA VAL A 6 -13.93 50.45 -95.88
C VAL A 6 -12.54 50.78 -95.29
N LEU A 7 -11.52 51.08 -96.13
CA LEU A 7 -11.09 52.42 -96.62
C LEU A 7 -10.41 53.24 -95.49
N ILE A 8 -9.20 53.78 -95.61
CA ILE A 8 -8.61 54.74 -96.59
C ILE A 8 -7.07 54.53 -96.53
N GLY A 9 -6.27 54.48 -97.62
CA GLY A 9 -5.77 55.62 -98.42
C GLY A 9 -4.59 56.33 -97.71
N PHE A 10 -3.48 56.70 -98.34
CA PHE A 10 -3.26 57.14 -99.72
C PHE A 10 -1.78 57.00 -100.16
N LEU A 11 -1.50 57.35 -101.43
CA LEU A 11 -0.18 57.61 -102.03
C LEU A 11 0.80 58.30 -101.05
N GLY A 12 2.11 58.01 -100.99
CA GLY A 12 2.98 57.34 -101.96
C GLY A 12 3.90 58.35 -102.66
N CYS A 13 5.22 58.16 -102.56
CA CYS A 13 6.21 58.77 -103.45
C CYS A 13 7.48 57.91 -103.50
N PHE A 14 8.31 58.13 -104.52
CA PHE A 14 9.70 57.70 -104.53
C PHE A 14 10.45 58.42 -103.39
N ASP A 15 11.40 57.73 -102.77
CA ASP A 15 12.63 58.38 -102.32
C ASP A 15 13.84 57.58 -102.82
N GLU A 16 14.93 58.31 -103.02
CA GLU A 16 16.10 57.86 -103.77
C GLU A 16 16.99 56.92 -102.93
N VAL A 17 17.84 56.14 -103.62
CA VAL A 17 18.94 55.43 -102.97
C VAL A 17 19.92 56.47 -102.43
N ASN A 18 19.70 56.88 -101.20
CA ASN A 18 20.56 57.82 -100.49
C ASN A 18 21.57 57.00 -99.68
N LEU A 19 22.71 56.67 -100.30
CA LEU A 19 23.91 56.32 -99.56
C LEU A 19 24.25 57.55 -98.71
N LYS A 20 23.93 57.51 -97.41
CA LYS A 20 24.39 58.53 -96.48
C LYS A 20 25.93 58.53 -96.52
N ASP A 21 26.47 59.73 -96.40
CA ASP A 21 27.91 59.96 -96.34
C ASP A 21 28.42 59.45 -94.98
N ASP A 22 29.11 58.32 -95.02
CA ASP A 22 29.66 57.58 -93.88
C ASP A 22 30.91 58.29 -93.33
N THR A 23 30.69 59.52 -92.83
CA THR A 23 31.63 60.28 -92.01
C THR A 23 30.86 61.25 -91.09
N THR A 24 31.01 61.10 -89.78
CA THR A 24 30.49 62.08 -88.82
C THR A 24 31.42 63.30 -88.75
N GLU A 25 30.95 64.42 -88.16
CA GLU A 25 31.64 65.73 -88.21
C GLU A 25 33.03 65.74 -87.53
N ASN A 26 33.39 64.67 -86.81
CA ASN A 26 34.70 64.45 -86.18
C ASN A 26 35.71 63.68 -87.06
N GLY A 27 35.33 63.19 -88.24
CA GLY A 27 36.23 62.57 -89.22
C GLY A 27 36.47 61.07 -89.03
N TRP A 28 35.67 60.41 -88.19
CA TRP A 28 35.58 58.96 -88.09
C TRP A 28 34.39 58.44 -88.91
N VAL A 29 34.47 57.15 -89.23
CA VAL A 29 33.48 56.36 -89.99
C VAL A 29 32.53 55.73 -88.97
N ASP A 30 31.25 55.61 -89.29
CA ASP A 30 30.14 55.16 -88.44
C ASP A 30 29.15 54.49 -89.41
N ARG A 31 29.25 53.17 -89.52
CA ARG A 31 28.82 52.45 -90.74
C ARG A 31 27.33 52.12 -90.74
N ASP A 32 26.75 51.87 -89.57
CA ASP A 32 25.33 51.55 -89.42
C ASP A 32 24.49 52.70 -88.82
N GLY A 33 25.11 53.64 -88.11
CA GLY A 33 24.49 54.86 -87.59
C GLY A 33 24.10 54.83 -86.12
N ASP A 34 24.69 53.96 -85.29
CA ASP A 34 24.50 53.90 -83.84
C ASP A 34 25.10 55.12 -83.09
N GLY A 35 26.18 55.69 -83.62
CA GLY A 35 26.95 56.80 -83.06
C GLY A 35 28.34 56.44 -82.53
N TYR A 36 28.77 55.18 -82.62
CA TYR A 36 30.12 54.72 -82.29
C TYR A 36 31.00 54.67 -83.56
N PRO A 37 32.32 54.91 -83.45
CA PRO A 37 33.22 54.79 -84.59
C PRO A 37 33.61 53.32 -84.83
N VAL A 38 33.87 52.95 -86.09
CA VAL A 38 34.36 51.63 -86.59
C VAL A 38 35.54 50.98 -85.82
N GLU A 39 36.18 51.70 -84.89
CA GLU A 39 37.30 51.24 -84.07
C GLU A 39 36.97 51.08 -82.58
N GLU A 40 35.75 51.42 -82.16
CA GLU A 40 35.16 51.24 -80.83
C GLU A 40 33.85 50.43 -80.89
N ASP A 41 33.13 50.49 -82.02
CA ASP A 41 31.99 49.62 -82.40
C ASP A 41 32.48 48.20 -82.75
N CYS A 42 31.80 47.19 -82.20
CA CYS A 42 32.13 45.77 -82.39
C CYS A 42 31.37 45.09 -83.56
N ASP A 43 30.23 45.62 -84.02
CA ASP A 43 29.49 45.16 -85.21
C ASP A 43 29.00 46.36 -86.03
N ASP A 44 29.96 46.92 -86.75
CA ASP A 44 29.99 47.69 -88.02
C ASP A 44 28.79 47.52 -89.00
N THR A 45 27.84 46.63 -88.74
CA THR A 45 26.67 46.31 -89.57
C THR A 45 25.32 46.27 -88.84
N ASN A 46 25.27 46.43 -87.51
CA ASN A 46 24.04 46.33 -86.72
C ASN A 46 23.96 47.36 -85.57
N SER A 47 23.26 48.47 -85.81
CA SER A 47 23.22 49.64 -84.92
C SER A 47 22.47 49.46 -83.57
N GLU A 48 22.20 48.22 -83.17
CA GLU A 48 21.67 47.83 -81.87
C GLU A 48 22.77 47.18 -80.98
N ILE A 49 23.96 46.90 -81.52
CA ILE A 49 25.06 46.18 -80.84
C ILE A 49 26.37 46.94 -81.04
N PHE A 50 26.90 47.54 -79.99
CA PHE A 50 28.02 48.50 -80.07
C PHE A 50 29.14 48.25 -79.05
N GLU A 51 28.92 47.37 -78.06
CA GLU A 51 29.89 46.93 -77.06
C GLU A 51 29.89 45.39 -77.01
N GLU A 52 31.04 44.77 -76.72
CA GLU A 52 31.11 43.32 -76.49
C GLU A 52 30.48 43.00 -75.14
N GLU A 53 29.56 42.03 -75.10
CA GLU A 53 28.92 41.54 -73.87
C GLU A 53 29.39 40.11 -73.59
N VAL A 54 29.30 39.68 -72.33
CA VAL A 54 29.63 38.31 -71.94
C VAL A 54 28.36 37.48 -71.96
N TYR A 55 28.35 36.46 -72.83
CA TYR A 55 27.29 35.46 -72.91
C TYR A 55 27.83 34.11 -72.43
N PHE A 56 26.93 33.25 -71.96
CA PHE A 56 27.23 31.94 -71.37
C PHE A 56 26.64 30.85 -72.26
N LEU A 57 27.31 29.70 -72.36
CA LEU A 57 26.83 28.58 -73.18
C LEU A 57 25.51 28.08 -72.60
N ASP A 58 24.51 27.93 -73.47
CA ASP A 58 23.18 27.35 -73.20
C ASP A 58 23.08 26.09 -74.08
N SER A 59 23.36 24.94 -73.48
CA SER A 59 23.52 23.65 -74.16
C SER A 59 22.22 22.87 -74.32
N ASP A 60 21.24 23.08 -73.44
CA ASP A 60 19.96 22.35 -73.41
C ASP A 60 18.73 23.18 -73.80
N GLY A 61 18.79 24.51 -73.68
CA GLY A 61 17.79 25.47 -74.14
C GLY A 61 16.85 26.01 -73.05
N ASP A 62 17.22 25.98 -71.77
CA ASP A 62 16.39 26.46 -70.66
C ASP A 62 16.34 28.01 -70.53
N GLY A 63 17.42 28.69 -70.91
CA GLY A 63 17.59 30.15 -70.83
C GLY A 63 18.60 30.65 -69.80
N TRP A 64 19.23 29.76 -69.02
CA TRP A 64 20.44 30.00 -68.24
C TRP A 64 21.67 29.49 -69.03
N GLY A 65 22.87 29.70 -68.50
CA GLY A 65 24.07 29.16 -69.12
C GLY A 65 25.25 29.00 -68.17
N ASP A 66 26.17 28.11 -68.57
CA ASP A 66 27.34 27.70 -67.79
C ASP A 66 28.28 28.89 -67.52
N TYR A 67 28.33 29.31 -66.26
CA TYR A 67 29.22 30.35 -65.74
C TYR A 67 30.70 30.10 -66.06
N TRP A 68 31.11 28.84 -66.22
CA TRP A 68 32.48 28.42 -66.52
C TRP A 68 32.81 28.43 -68.02
N VAL A 69 31.83 28.62 -68.90
CA VAL A 69 32.00 28.76 -70.36
C VAL A 69 31.54 30.16 -70.85
N PRO A 70 32.11 31.26 -70.32
CA PRO A 70 31.80 32.60 -70.79
C PRO A 70 32.43 32.87 -72.16
N ARG A 71 31.74 33.70 -72.95
CA ARG A 71 32.16 34.16 -74.27
C ARG A 71 31.82 35.63 -74.45
N GLU A 72 32.86 36.44 -74.45
CA GLU A 72 32.82 37.88 -74.75
C GLU A 72 32.78 38.05 -76.28
N GLU A 73 31.62 38.42 -76.83
CA GLU A 73 31.43 38.66 -78.27
C GLU A 73 30.46 39.82 -78.53
N CYS A 74 30.49 40.35 -79.75
CA CYS A 74 29.55 41.37 -80.19
C CYS A 74 28.19 40.75 -80.54
N GLY A 75 27.25 40.84 -79.61
CA GLY A 75 25.92 40.27 -79.76
C GLY A 75 25.85 38.77 -79.44
N MET A 76 24.71 38.36 -78.91
CA MET A 76 24.46 37.01 -78.39
C MET A 76 24.69 35.92 -79.46
N PRO A 77 25.68 35.03 -79.30
CA PRO A 77 25.91 33.93 -80.23
C PRO A 77 24.79 32.88 -80.23
N GLU A 78 24.65 32.11 -81.31
CA GLU A 78 23.70 30.98 -81.37
C GLU A 78 24.10 29.89 -80.35
N GLY A 79 23.18 29.55 -79.43
CA GLY A 79 23.42 28.62 -78.31
C GLY A 79 24.11 29.26 -77.11
N TYR A 80 23.93 30.57 -76.91
CA TYR A 80 24.43 31.30 -75.74
C TYR A 80 23.34 32.26 -75.24
N VAL A 81 23.37 32.59 -73.94
CA VAL A 81 22.44 33.53 -73.27
C VAL A 81 23.17 34.59 -72.44
N ASP A 82 22.48 35.65 -72.03
CA ASP A 82 23.00 36.73 -71.18
C ASP A 82 22.86 36.47 -69.66
N VAL A 83 22.22 35.37 -69.26
CA VAL A 83 22.03 34.95 -67.87
C VAL A 83 23.01 33.82 -67.54
N SER A 84 23.91 34.02 -66.57
CA SER A 84 24.79 32.97 -66.06
C SER A 84 24.27 32.33 -64.79
N GLY A 85 24.71 31.10 -64.53
CA GLY A 85 24.54 30.45 -63.23
C GLY A 85 23.75 29.16 -63.30
N ASP A 86 23.61 28.60 -64.51
CA ASP A 86 23.08 27.27 -64.73
C ASP A 86 23.78 26.23 -63.83
N CYS A 87 22.98 25.40 -63.18
CA CYS A 87 23.41 24.36 -62.27
C CYS A 87 23.73 23.02 -62.95
N ASP A 88 23.12 22.69 -64.09
CA ASP A 88 23.54 21.61 -64.99
C ASP A 88 23.12 21.90 -66.45
N ASP A 89 24.05 22.52 -67.21
CA ASP A 89 24.02 22.84 -68.66
C ASP A 89 23.95 21.58 -69.56
N ASN A 90 23.06 20.64 -69.20
CA ASN A 90 22.74 19.38 -69.85
C ASN A 90 21.30 18.91 -69.55
N ASP A 91 20.61 19.47 -68.55
CA ASP A 91 19.24 19.11 -68.14
C ASP A 91 18.33 20.35 -67.99
N PRO A 92 17.44 20.64 -68.96
CA PRO A 92 16.70 21.90 -69.03
C PRO A 92 15.56 22.04 -68.00
N ASP A 93 15.42 21.07 -67.09
CA ASP A 93 14.56 21.14 -65.91
C ASP A 93 15.33 21.66 -64.67
N VAL A 94 16.68 21.81 -64.74
CA VAL A 94 17.57 22.29 -63.66
C VAL A 94 18.13 23.67 -64.03
N LEU A 95 17.49 24.73 -63.54
CA LEU A 95 17.81 26.13 -63.87
C LEU A 95 19.00 26.67 -63.04
N GLY A 96 19.03 27.98 -62.78
CA GLY A 96 19.96 28.59 -61.81
C GLY A 96 19.70 28.21 -60.33
N PRO A 97 20.58 28.63 -59.41
CA PRO A 97 20.55 28.21 -58.01
C PRO A 97 19.32 28.71 -57.24
N SER A 98 18.94 27.95 -56.23
CA SER A 98 17.87 28.23 -55.29
C SER A 98 18.42 28.67 -53.94
N PHE A 99 17.58 29.33 -53.14
CA PHE A 99 17.91 29.72 -51.78
C PHE A 99 17.27 28.75 -50.80
N TYR A 100 18.07 28.29 -49.84
CA TYR A 100 17.66 27.39 -48.77
C TYR A 100 18.14 27.95 -47.43
N TYR A 101 17.38 27.71 -46.37
CA TYR A 101 17.77 28.05 -45.01
C TYR A 101 18.74 26.98 -44.49
N VAL A 102 19.72 27.36 -43.68
CA VAL A 102 20.45 26.39 -42.84
C VAL A 102 19.43 25.74 -41.91
N ASP A 103 19.55 24.44 -41.72
CA ASP A 103 18.73 23.57 -40.88
C ASP A 103 19.75 22.73 -40.11
N SER A 104 20.06 23.09 -38.86
CA SER A 104 21.20 22.51 -38.13
C SER A 104 20.85 21.29 -37.27
N ASP A 105 19.58 21.07 -36.92
CA ASP A 105 19.10 19.91 -36.14
C ASP A 105 18.36 18.86 -36.98
N GLY A 106 17.78 19.23 -38.13
CA GLY A 106 17.19 18.34 -39.12
C GLY A 106 15.66 18.19 -39.02
N ASP A 107 14.94 19.14 -38.42
CA ASP A 107 13.48 19.06 -38.27
C ASP A 107 12.69 19.39 -39.57
N GLY A 108 13.33 20.05 -40.53
CA GLY A 108 12.74 20.44 -41.82
C GLY A 108 12.24 21.88 -41.89
N PHE A 109 12.41 22.68 -40.85
CA PHE A 109 12.47 24.14 -40.90
C PHE A 109 13.94 24.57 -40.88
N GLY A 110 14.18 25.88 -40.92
CA GLY A 110 15.54 26.38 -40.85
C GLY A 110 15.61 27.85 -40.51
N ASN A 111 16.76 28.27 -40.00
CA ASN A 111 16.99 29.59 -39.47
C ASN A 111 16.73 30.70 -40.51
N SER A 112 15.65 31.48 -40.32
CA SER A 112 15.26 32.57 -41.20
C SER A 112 16.33 33.66 -41.42
N ALA A 113 17.38 33.72 -40.58
CA ALA A 113 18.50 34.65 -40.73
C ALA A 113 19.72 34.05 -41.48
N LEU A 114 19.77 32.72 -41.72
CA LEU A 114 20.87 32.01 -42.37
C LEU A 114 20.42 31.39 -43.69
N LEU A 115 20.44 32.18 -44.76
CA LEU A 115 20.07 31.77 -46.11
C LEU A 115 21.33 31.56 -46.98
N GLU A 116 21.45 30.40 -47.63
CA GLU A 116 22.54 30.03 -48.55
C GLU A 116 22.01 29.79 -49.98
N GLU A 117 22.84 30.06 -50.99
CA GLU A 117 22.51 29.92 -52.42
C GLU A 117 23.20 28.67 -53.00
N VAL A 118 22.41 27.62 -53.31
CA VAL A 118 22.93 26.33 -53.82
C VAL A 118 22.06 25.75 -54.95
N CYS A 119 22.67 24.86 -55.74
CA CYS A 119 22.05 24.26 -56.93
C CYS A 119 21.08 23.10 -56.64
N GLU A 120 21.27 22.39 -55.53
CA GLU A 120 20.45 21.27 -55.09
C GLU A 120 20.29 21.38 -53.57
N LEU A 121 19.16 20.92 -53.03
CA LEU A 121 18.95 20.81 -51.58
C LEU A 121 20.04 19.91 -50.97
N LEU A 122 20.88 20.49 -50.11
CA LEU A 122 21.94 19.76 -49.41
C LEU A 122 21.45 19.29 -48.03
N PRO A 123 21.94 18.17 -47.49
CA PRO A 123 21.65 17.80 -46.11
C PRO A 123 22.13 18.87 -45.12
N GLY A 124 21.27 19.25 -44.17
CA GLY A 124 21.47 20.38 -43.25
C GLY A 124 20.98 21.73 -43.80
N TYR A 125 19.99 21.70 -44.69
CA TYR A 125 19.29 22.86 -45.23
C TYR A 125 17.81 22.53 -45.47
N SER A 126 16.92 23.53 -45.36
CA SER A 126 15.49 23.41 -45.68
C SER A 126 15.00 24.44 -46.71
N GLU A 127 13.91 24.11 -47.41
CA GLU A 127 13.13 25.05 -48.23
C GLU A 127 12.25 25.98 -47.38
N ASP A 128 11.78 25.48 -46.24
CA ASP A 128 10.91 26.20 -45.31
C ASP A 128 11.76 26.87 -44.23
N GLY A 129 11.59 28.19 -44.11
CA GLY A 129 12.23 28.99 -43.07
C GLY A 129 11.18 29.52 -42.10
N GLY A 130 11.55 29.66 -40.84
CA GLY A 130 10.59 30.04 -39.79
C GLY A 130 10.94 29.53 -38.40
N ASP A 131 12.01 28.74 -38.31
CA ASP A 131 12.62 28.20 -37.12
C ASP A 131 12.91 29.24 -36.04
N CYS A 132 12.45 28.94 -34.82
CA CYS A 132 12.67 29.75 -33.63
C CYS A 132 14.04 29.45 -32.99
N ASP A 133 14.42 28.18 -32.84
CA ASP A 133 15.77 27.75 -32.43
C ASP A 133 16.29 26.58 -33.29
N ASP A 134 17.08 26.94 -34.31
CA ASP A 134 17.86 26.08 -35.24
C ASP A 134 18.90 25.18 -34.54
N THR A 135 18.79 24.96 -33.23
CA THR A 135 19.55 23.96 -32.48
C THR A 135 18.66 23.00 -31.66
N ASN A 136 17.34 23.16 -31.70
CA ASN A 136 16.33 22.39 -30.99
C ASN A 136 15.16 22.00 -31.94
N PRO A 137 15.08 20.73 -32.40
CA PRO A 137 14.10 20.29 -33.39
C PRO A 137 12.64 20.27 -32.90
N GLU A 138 12.40 20.61 -31.62
CA GLU A 138 11.07 20.74 -31.02
C GLU A 138 10.57 22.20 -31.04
N ALA A 139 11.47 23.19 -31.13
CA ALA A 139 11.18 24.64 -31.21
C ALA A 139 11.09 25.16 -32.67
N ASN A 140 10.47 24.36 -33.54
CA ASN A 140 10.55 24.53 -35.01
C ASN A 140 9.77 25.70 -35.62
N THR A 141 8.67 26.16 -35.01
CA THR A 141 7.80 27.17 -35.63
C THR A 141 6.95 27.90 -34.59
N LEU A 142 6.33 29.01 -35.01
CA LEU A 142 5.21 29.71 -34.34
C LEU A 142 3.96 28.85 -34.01
N SER A 143 4.02 27.53 -34.19
CA SER A 143 3.00 26.57 -33.76
C SER A 143 3.48 25.58 -32.69
N THR A 144 4.79 25.56 -32.41
CA THR A 144 5.42 24.78 -31.34
C THR A 144 6.20 25.64 -30.35
N ASP A 145 6.56 26.88 -30.71
CA ASP A 145 7.11 27.95 -29.88
C ASP A 145 6.50 29.26 -30.45
N GLN A 146 5.51 29.87 -29.78
CA GLN A 146 4.65 30.87 -30.40
C GLN A 146 5.28 32.26 -30.53
N ASP A 147 6.29 32.59 -29.73
CA ASP A 147 6.97 33.89 -29.78
C ASP A 147 8.48 33.85 -30.10
N CYS A 148 9.01 32.64 -30.26
CA CYS A 148 10.38 32.29 -30.63
C CYS A 148 11.44 32.63 -29.56
N ASP A 149 11.18 32.35 -28.28
CA ASP A 149 12.18 32.51 -27.21
C ASP A 149 13.10 31.29 -27.00
N GLY A 150 12.69 30.12 -27.51
CA GLY A 150 13.37 28.84 -27.40
C GLY A 150 12.70 27.82 -26.47
N ILE A 151 11.61 28.19 -25.80
CA ILE A 151 10.74 27.32 -24.99
C ILE A 151 9.55 26.91 -25.85
N ILE A 152 9.14 25.64 -25.76
CA ILE A 152 8.00 25.15 -26.54
C ILE A 152 6.67 25.57 -25.90
N THR A 153 5.63 25.82 -26.69
CA THR A 153 4.25 26.17 -26.30
C THR A 153 3.61 25.25 -25.24
N ALA A 154 4.12 24.02 -25.05
CA ALA A 154 3.66 23.12 -23.98
C ALA A 154 4.35 23.37 -22.63
N GLU A 155 5.54 23.98 -22.66
CA GLU A 155 6.38 24.33 -21.53
C GLU A 155 6.43 25.85 -21.27
N ASP A 156 5.84 26.69 -22.13
CA ASP A 156 5.84 28.15 -22.04
C ASP A 156 4.67 28.69 -21.19
N CYS A 157 4.98 29.60 -20.27
CA CYS A 157 4.02 30.28 -19.41
C CYS A 157 3.18 31.37 -20.09
N ASP A 158 3.69 32.09 -21.10
CA ASP A 158 2.92 32.99 -21.96
C ASP A 158 3.54 33.09 -23.36
N ASP A 159 3.06 32.21 -24.25
CA ASP A 159 3.09 32.16 -25.74
C ASP A 159 3.06 33.52 -26.51
N GLN A 160 2.98 34.65 -25.81
CA GLN A 160 2.91 36.01 -26.35
C GLN A 160 3.91 37.01 -25.73
N ASP A 161 4.73 36.64 -24.75
CA ASP A 161 5.77 37.49 -24.16
C ASP A 161 7.09 36.74 -23.84
N PHE A 162 7.99 36.72 -24.84
CA PHE A 162 9.42 36.35 -24.95
C PHE A 162 10.36 36.54 -23.73
N PHE A 163 9.86 37.08 -22.62
CA PHE A 163 10.60 37.25 -21.37
C PHE A 163 10.01 36.45 -20.21
N THR A 164 8.87 35.78 -20.41
CA THR A 164 8.27 34.83 -19.46
C THR A 164 9.07 33.52 -19.53
N GLY A 165 9.14 32.77 -18.43
CA GLY A 165 9.93 31.54 -18.35
C GLY A 165 9.16 30.31 -18.80
N SER A 166 9.76 29.14 -18.56
CA SER A 166 9.04 27.88 -18.71
C SER A 166 8.29 27.53 -17.42
N ASN A 167 7.19 26.80 -17.57
CA ASN A 167 6.46 26.16 -16.47
C ASN A 167 7.24 25.04 -15.75
N VAL A 168 8.50 24.82 -16.11
CA VAL A 168 9.45 23.95 -15.40
C VAL A 168 10.31 24.75 -14.41
N ASP A 169 10.58 26.03 -14.71
CA ASP A 169 11.35 26.94 -13.86
C ASP A 169 10.46 27.93 -13.05
N ASP A 170 9.19 28.12 -13.45
CA ASP A 170 8.15 29.05 -12.95
C ASP A 170 6.77 28.36 -13.08
N LEU A 171 6.47 27.43 -12.17
CA LEU A 171 5.46 26.39 -12.39
C LEU A 171 4.00 26.89 -12.42
N ASP A 172 3.62 27.84 -11.57
CA ASP A 172 2.30 28.48 -11.60
C ASP A 172 2.18 29.61 -12.66
N CYS A 173 3.32 30.03 -13.22
CA CYS A 173 3.46 31.12 -14.17
C CYS A 173 3.13 32.53 -13.63
N ASP A 174 3.37 32.81 -12.34
CA ASP A 174 3.30 34.12 -11.68
C ASP A 174 4.39 35.10 -12.18
N GLY A 175 5.56 34.57 -12.58
CA GLY A 175 6.75 35.35 -12.91
C GLY A 175 7.82 35.37 -11.81
N LEU A 176 7.71 34.50 -10.82
CA LEU A 176 8.76 34.11 -9.89
C LEU A 176 9.27 32.72 -10.28
N LEU A 177 10.56 32.45 -10.05
CA LEU A 177 11.10 31.11 -10.30
C LEU A 177 10.88 30.25 -9.06
N ASN A 178 10.64 28.95 -9.19
CA ASN A 178 10.35 28.03 -8.06
C ASN A 178 11.37 28.19 -6.90
N ASP A 179 12.67 28.37 -7.22
CA ASP A 179 13.78 28.63 -6.28
C ASP A 179 13.68 29.96 -5.48
N GLU A 180 12.88 30.92 -5.94
CA GLU A 180 12.60 32.24 -5.34
C GLU A 180 11.12 32.48 -4.98
N ASP A 181 10.21 31.56 -5.35
CA ASP A 181 8.80 31.58 -4.98
C ASP A 181 8.56 31.02 -3.57
N LEU A 182 7.36 31.26 -3.05
CA LEU A 182 6.83 30.69 -1.83
C LEU A 182 5.56 29.86 -2.06
N ASP A 183 5.01 29.79 -3.27
CA ASP A 183 3.71 29.16 -3.62
C ASP A 183 3.86 28.64 -5.07
N SER A 184 4.74 27.63 -5.26
CA SER A 184 5.36 27.33 -6.57
C SER A 184 4.37 26.86 -7.64
N ASP A 185 3.27 26.24 -7.24
CA ASP A 185 2.22 25.70 -8.12
C ASP A 185 0.94 26.57 -8.16
N GLY A 186 0.89 27.61 -7.33
CA GLY A 186 -0.16 28.64 -7.28
C GLY A 186 -1.47 28.19 -6.65
N ASP A 187 -1.48 27.12 -5.87
CA ASP A 187 -2.65 26.63 -5.15
C ASP A 187 -3.09 27.58 -4.01
N GLY A 188 -2.14 28.34 -3.44
CA GLY A 188 -2.33 29.28 -2.34
C GLY A 188 -1.74 28.86 -0.99
N ILE A 189 -0.99 27.76 -0.94
CA ILE A 189 -0.25 27.23 0.21
C ILE A 189 1.22 27.67 0.10
N GLU A 190 1.86 27.99 1.24
CA GLU A 190 3.29 28.36 1.21
C GLU A 190 4.15 27.09 1.23
N VAL A 191 5.14 26.91 0.34
CA VAL A 191 6.05 25.73 0.15
C VAL A 191 6.64 25.10 1.42
N ASP A 192 6.75 25.85 2.53
CA ASP A 192 7.10 25.29 3.85
C ASP A 192 5.95 24.43 4.46
N ASN A 193 4.79 24.35 3.78
CA ASN A 193 3.53 23.73 4.22
C ASN A 193 2.79 23.00 3.08
N ASP A 194 3.43 22.84 1.92
CA ASP A 194 2.91 22.09 0.78
C ASP A 194 3.50 20.67 0.80
N CYS A 195 2.71 19.68 0.37
CA CYS A 195 3.15 18.30 0.29
C CYS A 195 3.85 17.95 -1.02
N ASP A 196 3.48 18.62 -2.11
CA ASP A 196 4.19 18.51 -3.37
C ASP A 196 4.16 19.87 -4.08
N ASP A 197 5.24 20.65 -3.91
CA ASP A 197 5.51 21.93 -4.59
C ASP A 197 5.36 21.87 -6.15
N ALA A 198 5.06 20.69 -6.71
CA ALA A 198 4.81 20.42 -8.11
C ALA A 198 3.36 20.10 -8.52
N ASP A 199 2.40 19.93 -7.59
CA ASP A 199 1.00 19.54 -7.89
C ASP A 199 -0.07 20.29 -7.07
N ALA A 200 -0.64 21.34 -7.68
CA ALA A 200 -1.70 22.20 -7.14
C ALA A 200 -3.06 21.52 -6.88
N PHE A 201 -3.09 20.19 -6.85
CA PHE A 201 -4.22 19.37 -6.40
C PHE A 201 -3.90 18.50 -5.18
N LEU A 202 -2.64 18.42 -4.74
CA LEU A 202 -2.27 17.83 -3.46
C LEU A 202 -2.70 18.75 -2.29
N LEU A 203 -2.49 18.25 -1.07
CA LEU A 203 -2.99 18.86 0.15
C LEU A 203 -1.84 19.53 0.91
N SER A 204 -2.10 20.61 1.66
CA SER A 204 -1.09 21.14 2.58
C SER A 204 -0.78 20.16 3.71
N VAL A 205 0.40 20.30 4.32
CA VAL A 205 0.80 19.69 5.60
C VAL A 205 -0.12 20.00 6.80
N VAL A 206 -1.15 20.83 6.60
CA VAL A 206 -2.20 21.13 7.60
C VAL A 206 -3.39 20.18 7.47
N ASP A 207 -3.64 19.67 6.27
CA ASP A 207 -4.76 18.77 5.92
C ASP A 207 -4.28 17.31 5.70
N ASP A 208 -3.01 17.09 5.34
CA ASP A 208 -2.31 15.81 5.10
C ASP A 208 -0.84 16.04 5.52
N LEU A 209 -0.42 15.64 6.72
CA LEU A 209 0.78 16.17 7.39
C LEU A 209 2.07 15.39 7.08
N ASP A 210 1.99 14.10 6.79
CA ASP A 210 3.13 13.27 6.35
C ASP A 210 3.31 13.26 4.82
N CYS A 211 2.27 13.68 4.08
CA CYS A 211 2.20 13.75 2.62
C CYS A 211 2.10 12.40 1.89
N ASP A 212 1.47 11.39 2.49
CA ASP A 212 1.16 10.11 1.82
C ASP A 212 -0.05 10.18 0.86
N GLY A 213 -0.88 11.21 0.98
CA GLY A 213 -2.10 11.41 0.19
C GLY A 213 -3.41 11.11 0.94
N VAL A 214 -3.35 10.77 2.22
CA VAL A 214 -4.50 10.62 3.12
C VAL A 214 -4.68 11.89 3.96
N LEU A 215 -5.93 12.29 4.20
CA LEU A 215 -6.22 13.45 5.05
C LEU A 215 -5.99 13.08 6.52
N ASN A 216 -5.39 13.97 7.31
CA ASN A 216 -5.21 13.88 8.78
C ASN A 216 -6.47 13.53 9.59
N THR A 217 -7.67 13.57 8.98
CA THR A 217 -8.94 13.16 9.64
C THR A 217 -9.39 11.74 9.33
N ASP A 218 -8.83 11.13 8.28
CA ASP A 218 -9.10 9.78 7.78
C ASP A 218 -7.83 8.89 7.79
N ASP A 219 -6.66 9.47 8.07
CA ASP A 219 -5.37 8.82 8.27
C ASP A 219 -5.29 8.04 9.60
N LEU A 220 -4.35 7.11 9.66
CA LEU A 220 -3.96 6.36 10.84
C LEU A 220 -2.54 6.72 11.34
N ASP A 221 -1.68 7.43 10.60
CA ASP A 221 -0.30 7.77 11.02
C ASP A 221 0.03 9.17 10.49
N ALA A 222 -0.67 10.20 10.98
CA ALA A 222 -0.83 11.45 10.24
C ALA A 222 0.46 12.29 10.12
N ASP A 223 1.50 11.99 10.90
CA ASP A 223 2.82 12.61 10.76
C ASP A 223 3.92 11.67 10.22
N GLY A 224 3.58 10.40 9.93
CA GLY A 224 4.39 9.43 9.22
C GLY A 224 5.63 8.94 9.97
N ASP A 225 5.60 8.99 11.30
CA ASP A 225 6.67 8.42 12.15
C ASP A 225 6.66 6.88 12.14
N GLY A 226 5.52 6.26 11.79
CA GLY A 226 5.32 4.82 11.73
C GLY A 226 4.47 4.25 12.87
N VAL A 227 3.65 5.07 13.54
CA VAL A 227 2.87 4.73 14.73
C VAL A 227 1.41 5.11 14.52
N ASP A 228 0.49 4.17 14.76
CA ASP A 228 -0.94 4.43 14.60
C ASP A 228 -1.44 5.53 15.58
N LEU A 229 -2.41 6.34 15.15
CA LEU A 229 -3.08 7.47 15.83
C LEU A 229 -3.71 7.13 17.20
N SER A 230 -3.83 5.83 17.54
CA SER A 230 -4.24 5.37 18.88
C SER A 230 -3.09 5.19 19.85
N ASP A 231 -1.87 5.08 19.32
CA ASP A 231 -0.62 4.70 19.97
C ASP A 231 0.42 5.82 19.83
N ASP A 232 0.10 6.95 19.18
CA ASP A 232 0.91 8.17 19.13
C ASP A 232 0.37 9.28 20.07
N CYS A 233 1.30 10.09 20.56
CA CYS A 233 1.12 11.14 21.55
C CYS A 233 0.84 12.53 20.99
N ASP A 234 1.36 12.85 19.80
CA ASP A 234 1.07 14.11 19.10
C ASP A 234 1.20 13.88 17.59
N ASP A 235 0.17 13.26 17.02
CA ASP A 235 -0.13 12.94 15.60
C ASP A 235 -0.14 14.22 14.73
N GLY A 236 1.01 14.87 14.68
CA GLY A 236 1.15 16.33 14.67
C GLY A 236 2.59 16.81 14.73
N ASP A 237 3.51 15.98 15.25
CA ASP A 237 4.95 16.20 15.38
C ASP A 237 5.67 14.84 15.52
N ALA A 238 6.11 14.27 14.39
CA ALA A 238 6.90 13.03 14.24
C ALA A 238 8.27 13.00 14.97
N THR A 239 8.49 13.91 15.92
CA THR A 239 9.60 13.92 16.87
C THR A 239 9.18 13.75 18.33
N VAL A 240 7.86 13.75 18.59
CA VAL A 240 7.22 13.18 19.77
C VAL A 240 7.33 11.65 19.70
N LEU A 241 6.98 10.95 20.77
CA LEU A 241 7.21 9.51 20.93
C LEU A 241 5.87 8.81 21.02
N ALA A 242 5.78 7.61 20.43
CA ALA A 242 4.68 6.69 20.67
C ALA A 242 4.38 6.51 22.17
N ILE A 243 3.11 6.30 22.49
CA ILE A 243 2.57 5.93 23.81
C ILE A 243 3.29 4.70 24.40
N VAL A 244 3.82 3.80 23.55
CA VAL A 244 4.68 2.68 23.99
C VAL A 244 6.00 3.13 24.64
N ASP A 245 6.55 4.27 24.21
CA ASP A 245 7.81 4.84 24.68
C ASP A 245 7.62 6.04 25.64
N ASP A 246 6.49 6.76 25.59
CA ASP A 246 6.10 7.95 26.40
C ASP A 246 4.57 7.94 26.59
N LEU A 247 4.05 7.29 27.65
CA LEU A 247 2.65 6.84 27.72
C LEU A 247 1.64 7.94 28.10
N ASP A 248 2.07 8.96 28.85
CA ASP A 248 1.24 10.13 29.20
C ASP A 248 1.42 11.33 28.27
N CYS A 249 2.42 11.26 27.39
CA CYS A 249 2.75 12.28 26.41
C CYS A 249 3.29 13.60 27.02
N ASP A 250 3.97 13.54 28.17
CA ASP A 250 4.69 14.65 28.83
C ASP A 250 5.94 15.10 28.02
N GLY A 251 6.51 14.19 27.23
CA GLY A 251 7.78 14.39 26.51
C GLY A 251 8.98 13.78 27.24
N VAL A 252 8.75 12.79 28.10
CA VAL A 252 9.75 12.05 28.87
C VAL A 252 9.47 10.55 28.74
N LEU A 253 10.46 9.83 28.21
CA LEU A 253 10.38 8.38 28.01
C LEU A 253 9.96 7.64 29.29
N ASN A 254 9.06 6.65 29.16
CA ASN A 254 8.59 5.73 30.22
C ASN A 254 9.73 5.15 31.09
N THR A 255 10.94 5.02 30.56
CA THR A 255 12.13 4.51 31.27
C THR A 255 12.91 5.53 32.11
N ASP A 256 12.69 6.83 31.87
CA ASP A 256 13.28 7.99 32.56
C ASP A 256 12.21 8.85 33.27
N ASP A 257 10.92 8.61 33.02
CA ASP A 257 9.79 9.24 33.73
C ASP A 257 9.72 8.81 35.20
N SER A 258 8.90 9.52 35.97
CA SER A 258 8.51 9.21 37.33
C SER A 258 6.99 9.07 37.51
N ASP A 259 6.14 9.18 36.49
CA ASP A 259 4.66 9.25 36.51
C ASP A 259 4.16 8.88 35.08
N ALA A 260 4.48 7.68 34.61
CA ALA A 260 4.53 7.37 33.17
C ALA A 260 3.18 7.37 32.44
N ASP A 261 2.06 7.25 33.16
CA ASP A 261 0.71 7.32 32.62
C ASP A 261 0.00 8.68 32.88
N GLY A 262 0.65 9.57 33.63
CA GLY A 262 0.24 10.94 33.91
C GLY A 262 -0.96 11.10 34.84
N ASP A 263 -1.34 10.06 35.59
CA ASP A 263 -2.42 10.15 36.58
C ASP A 263 -2.08 11.15 37.73
N GLY A 264 -0.79 11.38 37.97
CA GLY A 264 -0.24 12.26 39.00
C GLY A 264 0.44 11.53 40.17
N ILE A 265 0.76 10.24 40.02
CA ILE A 265 1.32 9.35 41.03
C ILE A 265 2.74 8.91 40.61
N ASP A 266 3.67 8.93 41.57
CA ASP A 266 5.08 8.61 41.28
C ASP A 266 5.23 7.08 41.14
N LEU A 267 5.82 6.54 40.05
CA LEU A 267 5.99 5.10 39.69
C LEU A 267 6.23 4.18 40.90
N SER A 268 6.96 4.70 41.90
CA SER A 268 7.23 4.00 43.15
C SER A 268 5.99 3.73 44.04
N ASN A 269 4.83 4.26 43.65
CA ASN A 269 3.54 4.19 44.34
C ASN A 269 2.38 4.09 43.34
N ASP A 270 2.64 3.88 42.05
CA ASP A 270 1.62 3.61 41.05
C ASP A 270 1.49 2.09 40.85
N CYS A 271 0.32 1.65 40.41
CA CYS A 271 -0.11 0.27 40.41
C CYS A 271 0.16 -0.44 39.09
N ASP A 272 -0.16 0.23 38.00
CA ASP A 272 0.38 -0.09 36.69
C ASP A 272 0.79 1.24 36.08
N ASP A 273 2.11 1.48 36.04
CA ASP A 273 2.73 2.58 35.29
C ASP A 273 2.35 2.57 33.77
N GLY A 274 1.47 1.64 33.36
CA GLY A 274 0.82 1.44 32.06
C GLY A 274 -0.66 1.85 31.94
N ASP A 275 -1.39 2.19 33.02
CA ASP A 275 -2.86 2.41 32.99
C ASP A 275 -3.38 3.46 33.99
N SER A 276 -3.53 4.71 33.52
CA SER A 276 -4.02 5.88 34.29
C SER A 276 -5.49 5.82 34.75
N SER A 277 -6.13 4.67 34.58
CA SER A 277 -7.42 4.36 35.21
C SER A 277 -7.31 3.57 36.51
N LEU A 278 -6.14 2.97 36.77
CA LEU A 278 -5.78 2.42 38.08
C LEU A 278 -5.38 3.56 39.03
N LEU A 279 -4.99 3.20 40.24
CA LEU A 279 -4.88 4.10 41.39
C LEU A 279 -3.57 3.80 42.13
N SER A 280 -3.00 4.76 42.84
CA SER A 280 -1.76 4.49 43.61
C SER A 280 -1.89 3.28 44.53
N VAL A 281 -0.76 2.57 44.73
CA VAL A 281 -0.52 1.50 45.74
C VAL A 281 -0.84 1.89 47.20
N VAL A 282 -1.34 3.09 47.43
CA VAL A 282 -1.78 3.63 48.73
C VAL A 282 -3.31 3.66 48.84
N ASP A 283 -4.01 3.84 47.72
CA ASP A 283 -5.46 3.93 47.61
C ASP A 283 -6.08 2.63 47.03
N ASP A 284 -5.31 1.83 46.28
CA ASP A 284 -5.55 0.50 45.71
C ASP A 284 -4.16 -0.19 45.76
N LEU A 285 -3.92 -1.14 46.67
CA LEU A 285 -2.56 -1.59 47.02
C LEU A 285 -2.14 -2.88 46.29
N ASP A 286 -3.11 -3.65 45.77
CA ASP A 286 -2.89 -4.86 44.99
C ASP A 286 -2.93 -4.67 43.47
N CYS A 287 -3.52 -3.56 43.04
CA CYS A 287 -3.61 -3.14 41.65
C CYS A 287 -4.64 -3.92 40.81
N ASP A 288 -5.70 -4.46 41.43
CA ASP A 288 -6.84 -5.08 40.71
C ASP A 288 -7.84 -4.07 40.13
N GLY A 289 -7.74 -2.80 40.52
CA GLY A 289 -8.63 -1.70 40.12
C GLY A 289 -9.77 -1.42 41.10
N VAL A 290 -9.73 -1.99 42.31
CA VAL A 290 -10.65 -1.70 43.41
C VAL A 290 -9.92 -0.98 44.55
N LEU A 291 -10.42 0.22 44.90
CA LEU A 291 -9.91 0.98 46.05
C LEU A 291 -9.89 0.13 47.33
N ASN A 292 -8.79 0.14 48.09
CA ASN A 292 -8.56 -0.47 49.42
C ASN A 292 -9.69 -0.30 50.46
N THR A 293 -10.60 0.67 50.25
CA THR A 293 -11.76 0.90 51.14
C THR A 293 -13.06 0.18 50.73
N ASP A 294 -13.15 -0.24 49.47
CA ASP A 294 -14.26 -0.99 48.88
C ASP A 294 -13.81 -2.40 48.42
N ASP A 295 -12.48 -2.64 48.36
CA ASP A 295 -11.86 -3.91 48.03
C ASP A 295 -11.93 -4.94 49.18
N LEU A 296 -11.78 -6.20 48.82
CA LEU A 296 -11.81 -7.36 49.69
C LEU A 296 -10.44 -8.02 49.88
N ASP A 297 -9.39 -7.72 49.12
CA ASP A 297 -8.05 -8.39 49.12
C ASP A 297 -6.96 -7.33 48.84
N ALA A 298 -6.84 -6.38 49.76
CA ALA A 298 -6.26 -5.05 49.46
C ALA A 298 -4.78 -5.05 49.07
N ASP A 299 -4.03 -6.15 49.24
CA ASP A 299 -2.64 -6.26 48.79
C ASP A 299 -2.34 -7.44 47.85
N GLY A 300 -3.37 -8.23 47.50
CA GLY A 300 -3.37 -9.21 46.42
C GLY A 300 -2.45 -10.41 46.64
N ASP A 301 -2.10 -10.70 47.89
CA ASP A 301 -1.49 -11.98 48.23
C ASP A 301 -2.48 -13.17 48.03
N GLY A 302 -3.77 -12.85 47.82
CA GLY A 302 -4.87 -13.77 47.57
C GLY A 302 -5.74 -14.02 48.79
N LEU A 303 -5.59 -13.22 49.85
CA LEU A 303 -6.24 -13.36 51.15
C LEU A 303 -7.08 -12.13 51.43
N SER A 304 -8.32 -12.34 51.85
CA SER A 304 -9.20 -11.19 52.04
C SER A 304 -8.74 -10.29 53.21
N VAL A 305 -9.14 -9.02 53.26
CA VAL A 305 -8.96 -8.04 54.38
C VAL A 305 -9.60 -8.46 55.72
N LEU A 306 -9.99 -9.73 55.83
CA LEU A 306 -10.46 -10.40 57.05
C LEU A 306 -9.59 -11.60 57.43
N GLU A 307 -8.71 -12.01 56.53
CA GLU A 307 -7.84 -13.19 56.52
C GLU A 307 -6.36 -12.80 56.37
N ASP A 308 -6.04 -11.58 55.95
CA ASP A 308 -4.72 -10.96 56.01
C ASP A 308 -4.44 -10.29 57.38
N CYS A 309 -3.17 -10.27 57.76
CA CYS A 309 -2.61 -9.71 58.97
C CYS A 309 -2.34 -8.20 58.90
N ASP A 310 -1.97 -7.68 57.74
CA ASP A 310 -1.72 -6.25 57.53
C ASP A 310 -2.04 -5.92 56.08
N ASP A 311 -3.30 -5.49 55.83
CA ASP A 311 -3.92 -5.03 54.56
C ASP A 311 -3.09 -3.94 53.81
N GLY A 312 -1.81 -4.22 53.54
CA GLY A 312 -0.72 -3.27 53.72
C GLY A 312 0.68 -3.79 53.37
N ASP A 313 0.92 -5.11 53.41
CA ASP A 313 2.22 -5.76 53.15
C ASP A 313 2.05 -7.24 52.74
N SER A 314 1.87 -7.49 51.45
CA SER A 314 1.69 -8.83 50.82
C SER A 314 2.91 -9.77 50.93
N SER A 315 3.88 -9.43 51.79
CA SER A 315 4.97 -10.30 52.22
C SER A 315 4.85 -10.80 53.66
N LEU A 316 3.89 -10.25 54.40
CA LEU A 316 3.31 -10.89 55.57
C LEU A 316 2.40 -12.04 55.12
N LEU A 317 1.76 -12.67 56.08
CA LEU A 317 1.11 -13.95 55.93
C LEU A 317 -0.32 -13.79 56.44
N SER A 318 -1.25 -14.55 55.87
CA SER A 318 -2.60 -14.63 56.44
C SER A 318 -2.58 -14.82 57.96
N VAL A 319 -3.64 -14.35 58.60
CA VAL A 319 -4.02 -14.75 59.97
C VAL A 319 -4.21 -16.26 60.14
N VAL A 320 -4.11 -17.06 59.06
CA VAL A 320 -4.12 -18.53 59.07
C VAL A 320 -2.69 -19.10 59.20
N ASP A 321 -1.68 -18.39 58.67
CA ASP A 321 -0.28 -18.80 58.65
C ASP A 321 0.59 -18.08 59.71
N ASP A 322 0.20 -16.88 60.18
CA ASP A 322 0.82 -16.05 61.24
C ASP A 322 -0.31 -15.34 62.01
N LEU A 323 -0.95 -16.01 62.98
CA LEU A 323 -2.29 -15.61 63.44
C LEU A 323 -2.30 -14.34 64.30
N ASP A 324 -1.32 -14.15 65.19
CA ASP A 324 -1.21 -12.95 66.01
C ASP A 324 -0.55 -11.77 65.27
N CYS A 325 -0.03 -12.05 64.07
CA CYS A 325 0.64 -11.12 63.18
C CYS A 325 1.95 -10.53 63.77
N ASP A 326 2.71 -11.30 64.55
CA ASP A 326 4.04 -10.97 65.10
C ASP A 326 5.13 -10.93 64.00
N GLY A 327 4.91 -11.63 62.88
CA GLY A 327 5.89 -11.83 61.82
C GLY A 327 6.65 -13.16 61.94
N VAL A 328 6.07 -14.13 62.66
CA VAL A 328 6.58 -15.48 62.82
C VAL A 328 5.46 -16.47 62.50
N LEU A 329 5.64 -17.23 61.42
CA LEU A 329 4.76 -18.35 61.05
C LEU A 329 4.34 -19.19 62.25
N ASN A 330 3.05 -19.53 62.35
CA ASN A 330 2.43 -20.40 63.36
C ASN A 330 3.18 -21.74 63.59
N THR A 331 3.96 -22.18 62.60
CA THR A 331 4.78 -23.41 62.67
C THR A 331 6.16 -23.26 63.35
N ASP A 332 6.68 -22.03 63.43
CA ASP A 332 7.97 -21.67 64.04
C ASP A 332 7.80 -20.74 65.28
N ASP A 333 6.60 -20.17 65.49
CA ASP A 333 6.23 -19.46 66.72
C ASP A 333 6.02 -20.44 67.90
N LEU A 334 5.86 -19.88 69.09
CA LEU A 334 5.62 -20.55 70.35
C LEU A 334 4.38 -20.00 71.07
N ASP A 335 3.64 -19.04 70.53
CA ASP A 335 2.51 -18.30 71.14
C ASP A 335 1.70 -17.68 69.99
N ALA A 336 1.32 -18.51 69.00
CA ALA A 336 0.96 -18.09 67.64
C ALA A 336 -0.34 -17.27 67.52
N ASP A 337 -1.16 -17.22 68.57
CA ASP A 337 -2.34 -16.36 68.69
C ASP A 337 -2.10 -15.09 69.55
N GLY A 338 -0.94 -15.01 70.21
CA GLY A 338 -0.54 -13.89 71.06
C GLY A 338 -1.29 -13.75 72.39
N ASP A 339 -1.97 -14.81 72.88
CA ASP A 339 -2.61 -14.85 74.21
C ASP A 339 -1.59 -14.60 75.34
N GLY A 340 -0.38 -15.17 75.19
CA GLY A 340 0.69 -15.15 76.19
C GLY A 340 0.95 -16.50 76.88
N VAL A 341 0.61 -17.61 76.23
CA VAL A 341 0.78 -19.00 76.70
C VAL A 341 1.57 -19.80 75.68
N ASP A 342 2.68 -20.42 76.10
CA ASP A 342 3.54 -21.17 75.17
C ASP A 342 2.80 -22.39 74.55
N LEU A 343 2.76 -22.53 73.22
CA LEU A 343 2.41 -23.65 72.28
C LEU A 343 2.16 -25.08 72.80
N SER A 344 2.83 -25.47 73.88
CA SER A 344 2.74 -26.79 74.50
C SER A 344 1.76 -26.88 75.67
N ASP A 345 1.40 -25.72 76.20
CA ASP A 345 0.43 -25.50 77.27
C ASP A 345 -0.77 -24.66 76.78
N ASP A 346 -0.78 -24.15 75.53
CA ASP A 346 -2.00 -23.62 74.91
C ASP A 346 -2.86 -24.72 74.28
N CYS A 347 -4.16 -24.46 74.25
CA CYS A 347 -5.19 -25.31 73.71
C CYS A 347 -5.46 -25.06 72.23
N ASP A 348 -5.52 -23.79 71.85
CA ASP A 348 -5.61 -23.40 70.45
C ASP A 348 -4.72 -22.18 70.27
N ASP A 349 -3.45 -22.43 69.95
CA ASP A 349 -2.52 -21.45 69.37
C ASP A 349 -3.08 -20.82 68.06
N GLY A 350 -4.29 -21.22 67.65
CA GLY A 350 -5.17 -20.69 66.62
C GLY A 350 -6.33 -19.77 67.07
N ASP A 351 -6.55 -19.50 68.38
CA ASP A 351 -7.59 -18.56 68.87
C ASP A 351 -7.29 -18.01 70.29
N ALA A 352 -6.83 -16.74 70.35
CA ALA A 352 -6.50 -15.97 71.57
C ALA A 352 -7.66 -15.70 72.56
N THR A 353 -8.80 -16.37 72.36
CA THR A 353 -9.93 -16.38 73.28
C THR A 353 -10.22 -17.76 73.89
N VAL A 354 -9.61 -18.82 73.34
CA VAL A 354 -9.42 -20.12 73.97
C VAL A 354 -8.42 -19.96 75.14
N LEU A 355 -8.34 -20.94 76.03
CA LEU A 355 -7.54 -20.86 77.26
C LEU A 355 -6.73 -22.15 77.40
N SER A 356 -5.45 -22.01 77.71
CA SER A 356 -4.50 -23.07 78.10
C SER A 356 -5.07 -24.40 78.62
N VAL A 357 -4.37 -25.51 78.29
CA VAL A 357 -4.61 -26.96 78.57
C VAL A 357 -4.90 -27.38 80.04
N VAL A 358 -5.12 -26.42 80.92
CA VAL A 358 -5.35 -26.55 82.35
C VAL A 358 -6.78 -26.15 82.76
N ASP A 359 -7.44 -25.27 82.00
CA ASP A 359 -8.83 -24.82 82.24
C ASP A 359 -9.81 -25.40 81.20
N ASP A 360 -9.31 -25.73 80.01
CA ASP A 360 -9.80 -26.59 78.94
C ASP A 360 -8.72 -27.69 78.78
N LEU A 361 -9.01 -28.99 78.65
CA LEU A 361 -7.97 -30.06 78.82
C LEU A 361 -7.68 -30.81 77.53
N ASP A 362 -8.70 -30.96 76.68
CA ASP A 362 -8.60 -31.54 75.35
C ASP A 362 -8.58 -30.48 74.24
N CYS A 363 -9.07 -29.28 74.58
CA CYS A 363 -9.01 -28.06 73.79
C CYS A 363 -10.13 -27.92 72.75
N ASP A 364 -11.34 -28.37 73.08
CA ASP A 364 -12.54 -28.17 72.23
C ASP A 364 -13.15 -26.75 72.33
N GLY A 365 -12.65 -25.89 73.21
CA GLY A 365 -13.13 -24.54 73.48
C GLY A 365 -14.25 -24.47 74.54
N VAL A 366 -14.64 -25.60 75.11
CA VAL A 366 -15.57 -25.73 76.22
C VAL A 366 -14.79 -26.09 77.48
N LEU A 367 -14.67 -25.12 78.39
CA LEU A 367 -14.06 -25.37 79.70
C LEU A 367 -14.61 -26.66 80.35
N ASN A 368 -13.74 -27.64 80.61
CA ASN A 368 -13.82 -28.89 81.41
C ASN A 368 -15.02 -29.11 82.39
N LEU A 369 -15.64 -28.04 82.88
CA LEU A 369 -16.78 -28.05 83.80
C LEU A 369 -18.16 -28.05 83.13
N ASP A 370 -18.24 -27.65 81.86
CA ASP A 370 -19.47 -27.58 81.05
C ASP A 370 -19.37 -28.40 79.73
N ASP A 371 -18.22 -29.07 79.54
CA ASP A 371 -17.82 -29.93 78.43
C ASP A 371 -18.48 -31.34 78.46
N LEU A 372 -18.50 -32.01 77.31
CA LEU A 372 -18.95 -33.37 77.10
C LEU A 372 -17.84 -34.37 76.71
N ASP A 373 -16.60 -34.00 76.43
CA ASP A 373 -15.50 -34.94 76.09
C ASP A 373 -14.15 -34.41 76.61
N ALA A 374 -14.04 -34.24 77.92
CA ALA A 374 -13.07 -33.32 78.53
C ALA A 374 -11.60 -33.78 78.54
N ASP A 375 -11.27 -34.88 77.85
CA ASP A 375 -9.89 -35.24 77.51
C ASP A 375 -9.65 -35.50 76.02
N GLY A 376 -10.71 -35.44 75.20
CA GLY A 376 -10.68 -35.49 73.74
C GLY A 376 -9.96 -36.70 73.17
N ASP A 377 -10.09 -37.87 73.83
CA ASP A 377 -9.89 -39.13 73.13
C ASP A 377 -10.93 -39.38 72.01
N GLY A 378 -11.95 -38.51 71.93
CA GLY A 378 -12.87 -38.32 70.81
C GLY A 378 -14.20 -39.01 71.03
N VAL A 379 -14.66 -39.07 72.27
CA VAL A 379 -15.71 -39.95 72.75
C VAL A 379 -16.55 -39.24 73.82
N ASP A 380 -17.71 -38.71 73.44
CA ASP A 380 -18.68 -38.10 74.37
C ASP A 380 -18.78 -38.86 75.72
N LEU A 381 -18.83 -38.15 76.86
CA LEU A 381 -19.10 -38.52 78.27
C LEU A 381 -20.13 -39.65 78.55
N SER A 382 -20.95 -40.01 77.56
CA SER A 382 -21.89 -41.14 77.62
C SER A 382 -21.29 -42.48 77.18
N ASP A 383 -20.26 -42.40 76.35
CA ASP A 383 -19.65 -43.41 75.50
C ASP A 383 -18.12 -43.48 75.78
N ASP A 384 -17.52 -42.48 76.45
CA ASP A 384 -16.22 -42.59 77.12
C ASP A 384 -16.30 -43.39 78.45
N CYS A 385 -15.15 -43.92 78.85
CA CYS A 385 -14.92 -44.64 80.08
C CYS A 385 -14.18 -43.85 81.22
N ASP A 386 -13.35 -42.81 80.97
CA ASP A 386 -12.71 -41.92 82.01
C ASP A 386 -12.15 -40.54 81.52
N ASP A 387 -13.02 -39.66 81.01
CA ASP A 387 -13.09 -38.18 80.75
C ASP A 387 -12.04 -37.19 81.37
N VAL A 388 -10.83 -37.63 81.72
CA VAL A 388 -9.67 -36.85 82.23
C VAL A 388 -8.31 -37.55 81.95
N ASP A 389 -8.27 -38.71 81.30
CA ASP A 389 -7.07 -39.50 80.96
C ASP A 389 -7.29 -40.22 79.61
N ALA A 390 -7.09 -39.47 78.51
CA ALA A 390 -7.19 -39.82 77.08
C ALA A 390 -6.34 -41.01 76.57
N LEU A 391 -5.93 -41.88 77.50
CA LEU A 391 -5.27 -43.17 77.31
C LEU A 391 -6.14 -44.33 77.79
N LEU A 392 -7.37 -44.07 78.27
CA LEU A 392 -8.44 -45.07 78.27
C LEU A 392 -8.97 -45.26 76.84
N LEU A 393 -10.09 -45.99 76.68
CA LEU A 393 -10.51 -46.49 75.37
C LEU A 393 -12.00 -46.26 75.17
N SER A 394 -12.34 -45.68 74.02
CA SER A 394 -13.71 -45.47 73.56
C SER A 394 -14.58 -46.72 73.57
N VAL A 395 -15.90 -46.58 73.65
CA VAL A 395 -16.82 -47.68 73.28
C VAL A 395 -16.69 -48.12 71.81
N VAL A 396 -16.14 -47.30 70.90
CA VAL A 396 -15.90 -47.73 69.51
C VAL A 396 -14.75 -48.74 69.42
N ASP A 397 -13.82 -48.67 70.38
CA ASP A 397 -12.73 -49.61 70.55
C ASP A 397 -13.02 -50.69 71.60
N ASP A 398 -13.92 -50.48 72.55
CA ASP A 398 -14.26 -51.35 73.70
C ASP A 398 -15.76 -51.16 74.07
N LEU A 399 -16.67 -51.74 73.30
CA LEU A 399 -18.10 -51.35 73.26
C LEU A 399 -18.91 -51.70 74.52
N ASP A 400 -18.27 -52.18 75.60
CA ASP A 400 -18.85 -52.26 76.94
C ASP A 400 -18.03 -51.61 78.09
N CYS A 401 -16.95 -50.87 77.78
CA CYS A 401 -16.07 -50.16 78.72
C CYS A 401 -15.44 -51.06 79.82
N ASP A 402 -14.99 -52.26 79.47
CA ASP A 402 -14.39 -53.26 80.40
C ASP A 402 -12.85 -53.12 80.53
N GLY A 403 -12.21 -52.56 79.50
CA GLY A 403 -10.78 -52.44 79.28
C GLY A 403 -10.22 -53.42 78.24
N VAL A 404 -11.01 -53.83 77.24
CA VAL A 404 -10.69 -54.84 76.21
C VAL A 404 -11.14 -54.41 74.82
N LEU A 405 -10.21 -54.46 73.85
CA LEU A 405 -10.48 -53.99 72.49
C LEU A 405 -11.38 -54.93 71.67
N ASN A 406 -12.41 -54.40 71.03
CA ASN A 406 -13.33 -54.94 70.02
C ASN A 406 -12.72 -55.88 68.96
N THR A 407 -11.42 -55.78 68.68
CA THR A 407 -10.66 -56.66 67.76
C THR A 407 -10.05 -57.92 68.42
N ASP A 408 -9.78 -57.84 69.72
CA ASP A 408 -9.41 -58.95 70.61
C ASP A 408 -10.63 -59.45 71.42
N ASP A 409 -11.73 -58.69 71.45
CA ASP A 409 -13.04 -59.12 71.91
C ASP A 409 -13.69 -60.09 70.91
N SER A 410 -14.55 -60.93 71.45
CA SER A 410 -15.40 -61.87 70.74
C SER A 410 -16.88 -61.49 70.74
N ASP A 411 -17.20 -60.31 71.29
CA ASP A 411 -18.53 -59.78 71.54
C ASP A 411 -18.51 -58.25 71.32
N THR A 412 -18.07 -57.84 70.13
CA THR A 412 -17.65 -56.48 69.72
C THR A 412 -18.66 -55.36 70.00
N ASP A 413 -19.94 -55.66 70.23
CA ASP A 413 -21.00 -54.69 70.53
C ASP A 413 -21.71 -54.91 71.88
N GLY A 414 -21.17 -55.81 72.72
CA GLY A 414 -21.72 -56.15 74.05
C GLY A 414 -23.11 -56.82 74.04
N ASP A 415 -23.65 -57.18 72.86
CA ASP A 415 -24.99 -57.76 72.68
C ASP A 415 -25.03 -59.30 72.87
N GLY A 416 -23.95 -59.99 72.45
CA GLY A 416 -23.80 -61.45 72.44
C GLY A 416 -23.51 -62.12 71.09
N ILE A 417 -23.07 -61.39 70.04
CA ILE A 417 -22.95 -61.83 68.63
C ILE A 417 -21.50 -61.69 68.08
N ASP A 418 -21.21 -62.29 66.90
CA ASP A 418 -19.83 -62.51 66.36
C ASP A 418 -19.71 -62.05 64.89
N VAL A 419 -18.63 -61.32 64.62
CA VAL A 419 -18.41 -60.40 63.48
C VAL A 419 -18.44 -61.03 62.07
N SER A 420 -18.08 -62.30 61.93
CA SER A 420 -17.89 -62.92 60.60
C SER A 420 -19.15 -63.08 59.72
N SER A 421 -20.32 -62.65 60.21
CA SER A 421 -21.61 -62.76 59.54
C SER A 421 -22.38 -61.45 59.45
N ASP A 422 -21.83 -60.33 59.94
CA ASP A 422 -22.40 -59.02 59.67
C ASP A 422 -21.84 -58.40 58.39
N CYS A 423 -22.56 -57.37 57.97
CA CYS A 423 -22.18 -56.45 56.93
C CYS A 423 -21.68 -55.15 57.55
N ASP A 424 -22.01 -54.93 58.84
CA ASP A 424 -21.43 -53.92 59.71
C ASP A 424 -21.36 -54.45 61.15
N ASP A 425 -20.14 -54.57 61.68
CA ASP A 425 -19.84 -55.22 62.97
C ASP A 425 -19.85 -54.25 64.17
N GLY A 426 -20.05 -52.96 63.93
CA GLY A 426 -20.02 -51.89 64.95
C GLY A 426 -21.39 -51.36 65.37
N ASP A 427 -22.49 -51.84 64.75
CA ASP A 427 -23.87 -51.54 65.15
C ASP A 427 -24.56 -52.85 65.48
N SER A 428 -25.25 -52.91 66.62
CA SER A 428 -26.05 -54.08 67.03
C SER A 428 -27.32 -54.28 66.14
N SER A 429 -27.25 -54.13 64.78
CA SER A 429 -28.40 -54.10 63.84
C SER A 429 -28.33 -54.39 62.29
N LEU A 430 -27.23 -54.33 61.50
CA LEU A 430 -27.26 -53.91 60.04
C LEU A 430 -27.17 -54.97 58.86
N LEU A 431 -26.87 -54.53 57.59
CA LEU A 431 -27.11 -55.25 56.29
C LEU A 431 -26.22 -54.86 55.04
N SER A 432 -26.38 -55.54 53.87
CA SER A 432 -25.33 -55.81 52.84
C SER A 432 -25.32 -55.11 51.43
N ILE A 433 -24.24 -54.37 51.11
CA ILE A 433 -23.46 -54.19 49.83
C ILE A 433 -24.07 -54.08 48.40
N VAL A 434 -25.08 -54.86 47.99
CA VAL A 434 -25.16 -55.47 46.61
C VAL A 434 -25.44 -54.55 45.37
N ASP A 435 -25.37 -53.22 45.45
CA ASP A 435 -25.98 -52.29 44.47
C ASP A 435 -25.02 -51.29 43.75
N ASP A 436 -23.76 -51.68 43.53
CA ASP A 436 -22.60 -50.88 43.04
C ASP A 436 -21.62 -51.78 42.23
N LEU A 437 -20.94 -51.30 41.17
CA LEU A 437 -20.22 -52.15 40.19
C LEU A 437 -18.70 -52.27 40.40
N ASP A 438 -17.97 -51.16 40.44
CA ASP A 438 -16.57 -51.06 40.82
C ASP A 438 -16.40 -50.95 42.35
N CYS A 439 -17.50 -50.77 43.08
CA CYS A 439 -17.52 -50.57 44.53
C CYS A 439 -16.78 -49.29 44.94
N ASP A 440 -16.84 -48.26 44.09
CA ASP A 440 -16.31 -46.92 44.30
C ASP A 440 -17.34 -45.98 44.98
N GLY A 441 -18.59 -46.45 45.16
CA GLY A 441 -19.70 -45.69 45.71
C GLY A 441 -20.42 -44.78 44.71
N VAL A 442 -19.92 -44.67 43.47
CA VAL A 442 -20.51 -43.88 42.40
C VAL A 442 -21.27 -44.80 41.45
N LEU A 443 -22.47 -44.39 41.08
CA LEU A 443 -23.21 -45.11 40.05
C LEU A 443 -22.68 -44.61 38.70
N ASN A 444 -22.31 -45.53 37.81
CA ASN A 444 -21.53 -45.34 36.57
C ASN A 444 -22.16 -44.40 35.49
N THR A 445 -22.67 -43.20 35.84
CA THR A 445 -23.38 -42.27 34.95
C THR A 445 -22.85 -40.84 34.93
N ASP A 446 -21.96 -40.50 35.87
CA ASP A 446 -21.54 -39.12 36.15
C ASP A 446 -19.99 -39.02 36.15
N ASP A 447 -19.37 -39.74 35.22
CA ASP A 447 -17.92 -39.94 35.08
C ASP A 447 -17.44 -39.44 33.71
N SER A 448 -16.26 -38.82 33.67
CA SER A 448 -15.74 -38.01 32.55
C SER A 448 -14.62 -38.66 31.75
N ASP A 449 -14.07 -39.75 32.26
CA ASP A 449 -13.20 -40.70 31.56
C ASP A 449 -13.66 -42.07 32.07
N ALA A 450 -14.90 -42.41 31.71
CA ALA A 450 -15.72 -43.45 32.36
C ALA A 450 -15.16 -44.88 32.20
N ASP A 451 -14.04 -45.02 31.50
CA ASP A 451 -13.29 -46.25 31.32
C ASP A 451 -11.74 -46.11 31.38
N GLY A 452 -11.15 -44.93 31.11
CA GLY A 452 -9.86 -44.53 31.69
C GLY A 452 -8.61 -44.48 30.77
N ASP A 453 -8.63 -43.88 29.57
CA ASP A 453 -7.42 -43.78 28.71
C ASP A 453 -6.66 -42.44 28.70
N GLY A 454 -7.31 -41.33 29.07
CA GLY A 454 -6.70 -40.01 29.13
C GLY A 454 -6.56 -39.24 27.81
N VAL A 455 -7.37 -39.50 26.80
CA VAL A 455 -7.78 -38.46 25.84
C VAL A 455 -9.15 -37.92 26.30
N ASP A 456 -9.32 -36.60 26.27
CA ASP A 456 -10.49 -35.94 26.87
C ASP A 456 -11.65 -35.84 25.86
N LEU A 457 -12.88 -35.93 26.35
CA LEU A 457 -14.14 -36.14 25.59
C LEU A 457 -14.43 -35.11 24.46
N SER A 458 -13.66 -34.02 24.42
CA SER A 458 -13.78 -32.93 23.43
C SER A 458 -12.81 -33.03 22.26
N ASN A 459 -11.70 -33.75 22.42
CA ASN A 459 -10.68 -33.99 21.40
C ASN A 459 -10.54 -35.49 21.06
N ASP A 460 -11.20 -36.37 21.83
CA ASP A 460 -11.41 -37.79 21.50
C ASP A 460 -12.61 -37.98 20.54
N CYS A 461 -12.70 -39.19 20.01
CA CYS A 461 -13.77 -39.71 19.18
C CYS A 461 -14.68 -40.76 19.87
N ASP A 462 -14.34 -41.39 21.03
CA ASP A 462 -15.27 -42.34 21.74
C ASP A 462 -14.99 -42.60 23.27
N ASP A 463 -15.98 -42.28 24.12
CA ASP A 463 -15.88 -42.08 25.59
C ASP A 463 -16.08 -43.35 26.48
N GLY A 464 -15.80 -44.54 25.96
CA GLY A 464 -16.05 -45.79 26.68
C GLY A 464 -15.39 -47.04 26.11
N ASP A 465 -14.41 -46.86 25.21
CA ASP A 465 -13.51 -47.91 24.72
C ASP A 465 -12.08 -47.35 24.45
N SER A 466 -11.45 -46.88 25.53
CA SER A 466 -10.05 -46.60 25.87
C SER A 466 -8.92 -46.74 24.79
N SER A 467 -9.14 -46.38 23.50
CA SER A 467 -8.24 -46.80 22.40
C SER A 467 -8.24 -46.07 21.02
N LEU A 468 -8.75 -44.84 20.87
CA LEU A 468 -8.78 -44.08 19.57
C LEU A 468 -7.83 -42.83 19.53
N LEU A 469 -8.02 -41.87 18.60
CA LEU A 469 -7.06 -40.77 18.25
C LEU A 469 -7.76 -39.44 17.81
N SER A 470 -6.99 -38.34 17.66
CA SER A 470 -7.44 -36.93 17.65
C SER A 470 -7.43 -36.15 16.32
N VAL A 471 -8.23 -35.09 16.26
CA VAL A 471 -8.65 -34.26 15.09
C VAL A 471 -7.60 -33.40 14.34
N VAL A 472 -6.34 -33.32 14.77
CA VAL A 472 -5.33 -32.42 14.14
C VAL A 472 -4.57 -33.10 13.00
N ASP A 473 -4.50 -34.44 13.00
CA ASP A 473 -3.82 -35.22 11.95
C ASP A 473 -4.76 -35.59 10.77
N ASP A 474 -6.07 -35.34 10.92
CA ASP A 474 -7.20 -35.82 10.11
C ASP A 474 -8.34 -34.79 10.25
N LEU A 475 -8.35 -33.77 9.38
CA LEU A 475 -9.02 -32.49 9.65
C LEU A 475 -10.56 -32.55 9.59
N ASP A 476 -11.12 -33.45 8.78
CA ASP A 476 -12.57 -33.72 8.72
C ASP A 476 -12.98 -34.99 9.53
N CYS A 477 -11.99 -35.73 10.06
CA CYS A 477 -12.14 -36.93 10.88
C CYS A 477 -12.77 -38.13 10.14
N ASP A 478 -12.48 -38.27 8.84
CA ASP A 478 -12.90 -39.40 7.99
C ASP A 478 -12.06 -40.69 8.22
N GLY A 479 -10.82 -40.54 8.69
CA GLY A 479 -9.83 -41.62 8.84
C GLY A 479 -8.69 -41.60 7.81
N VAL A 480 -8.59 -40.55 6.99
CA VAL A 480 -7.51 -40.29 6.01
C VAL A 480 -6.70 -39.07 6.46
N LEU A 481 -5.42 -39.02 6.07
CA LEU A 481 -4.53 -37.90 6.44
C LEU A 481 -4.47 -36.90 5.29
N ASN A 482 -4.63 -35.60 5.60
CA ASN A 482 -4.79 -34.50 4.65
C ASN A 482 -3.76 -34.53 3.47
N THR A 483 -2.52 -35.00 3.70
CA THR A 483 -1.47 -35.06 2.66
C THR A 483 -1.68 -36.09 1.55
N ASP A 484 -2.58 -37.04 1.73
CA ASP A 484 -2.95 -38.06 0.73
C ASP A 484 -4.38 -37.84 0.17
N ASP A 485 -5.05 -36.73 0.53
CA ASP A 485 -6.39 -36.37 0.06
C ASP A 485 -6.39 -35.48 -1.19
N SER A 486 -7.56 -35.33 -1.81
CA SER A 486 -7.82 -34.59 -3.06
C SER A 486 -8.91 -33.51 -2.94
N ASP A 487 -9.46 -33.36 -1.73
CA ASP A 487 -10.46 -32.37 -1.29
C ASP A 487 -10.17 -32.26 0.22
N ALA A 488 -9.28 -31.34 0.61
CA ALA A 488 -8.50 -31.46 1.85
C ALA A 488 -9.22 -30.89 3.08
N ASP A 489 -10.25 -30.08 2.87
CA ASP A 489 -11.14 -29.48 3.87
C ASP A 489 -12.61 -29.92 3.72
N GLY A 490 -12.96 -30.60 2.62
CA GLY A 490 -14.24 -31.29 2.43
C GLY A 490 -15.35 -30.43 1.83
N ASP A 491 -15.01 -29.34 1.15
CA ASP A 491 -15.97 -28.43 0.49
C ASP A 491 -16.64 -29.07 -0.74
N GLY A 492 -15.91 -29.91 -1.48
CA GLY A 492 -16.37 -30.64 -2.67
C GLY A 492 -15.89 -30.12 -4.03
N ILE A 493 -14.95 -29.18 -4.09
CA ILE A 493 -14.20 -28.72 -5.27
C ILE A 493 -12.87 -29.50 -5.36
N ASP A 494 -12.40 -29.80 -6.58
CA ASP A 494 -11.08 -30.42 -6.78
C ASP A 494 -10.02 -29.29 -6.75
N LEU A 495 -8.89 -29.51 -6.04
CA LEU A 495 -7.72 -28.59 -5.83
C LEU A 495 -7.07 -27.94 -7.08
N SER A 496 -7.62 -28.12 -8.29
CA SER A 496 -7.16 -27.45 -9.52
C SER A 496 -8.11 -26.37 -10.03
N ASP A 497 -9.32 -26.34 -9.48
CA ASP A 497 -10.44 -25.48 -9.89
C ASP A 497 -10.92 -24.61 -8.70
N ASP A 498 -10.26 -24.75 -7.55
CA ASP A 498 -10.43 -24.00 -6.29
C ASP A 498 -9.42 -22.84 -6.21
N CYS A 499 -9.79 -21.75 -5.55
CA CYS A 499 -8.90 -20.63 -5.25
C CYS A 499 -8.19 -20.78 -3.87
N ASP A 500 -8.66 -21.60 -2.90
CA ASP A 500 -7.91 -21.91 -1.65
C ASP A 500 -8.22 -23.29 -1.01
N ASP A 501 -7.35 -24.28 -1.29
CA ASP A 501 -7.34 -25.67 -0.76
C ASP A 501 -7.38 -25.85 0.79
N GLY A 502 -7.36 -24.76 1.58
CA GLY A 502 -7.29 -24.77 3.04
C GLY A 502 -8.48 -24.14 3.77
N ASP A 503 -9.42 -23.52 3.06
CA ASP A 503 -10.62 -22.91 3.62
C ASP A 503 -11.85 -23.13 2.72
N ALA A 504 -12.67 -24.11 3.14
CA ALA A 504 -13.95 -24.56 2.58
C ALA A 504 -15.06 -23.48 2.46
N SER A 505 -14.70 -22.20 2.48
CA SER A 505 -15.57 -21.04 2.26
C SER A 505 -15.13 -20.12 1.10
N VAL A 506 -14.00 -20.39 0.45
CA VAL A 506 -13.52 -19.70 -0.77
C VAL A 506 -14.25 -20.23 -2.03
N LEU A 507 -14.14 -19.51 -3.17
CA LEU A 507 -14.93 -19.78 -4.39
C LEU A 507 -14.10 -20.39 -5.53
N ALA A 508 -14.80 -20.91 -6.54
CA ALA A 508 -14.21 -21.63 -7.68
C ALA A 508 -13.93 -20.72 -8.90
N LEU A 509 -12.86 -21.05 -9.62
CA LEU A 509 -12.31 -20.42 -10.86
C LEU A 509 -13.28 -20.21 -12.05
N VAL A 510 -14.55 -20.59 -11.92
CA VAL A 510 -15.59 -20.45 -12.96
C VAL A 510 -16.62 -19.36 -12.64
N ASP A 511 -16.69 -18.92 -11.39
CA ASP A 511 -17.60 -17.86 -10.91
C ASP A 511 -16.83 -16.55 -10.59
N ASP A 512 -15.52 -16.66 -10.39
CA ASP A 512 -14.49 -15.64 -10.17
C ASP A 512 -13.24 -16.15 -10.91
N LEU A 513 -12.81 -15.50 -12.00
CA LEU A 513 -11.92 -16.10 -13.03
C LEU A 513 -10.43 -15.77 -12.83
N ASP A 514 -10.11 -14.63 -12.22
CA ASP A 514 -8.75 -14.27 -11.83
C ASP A 514 -8.46 -14.55 -10.32
N CYS A 515 -9.49 -14.94 -9.55
CA CYS A 515 -9.48 -15.18 -8.11
C CYS A 515 -9.19 -13.91 -7.27
N ASP A 516 -9.62 -12.70 -7.70
CA ASP A 516 -9.47 -11.48 -6.90
C ASP A 516 -10.50 -11.36 -5.74
N GLY A 517 -11.57 -12.16 -5.77
CA GLY A 517 -12.67 -12.16 -4.80
C GLY A 517 -13.96 -11.48 -5.30
N VAL A 518 -13.97 -10.94 -6.52
CA VAL A 518 -15.12 -10.34 -7.19
C VAL A 518 -15.70 -11.34 -8.20
N LEU A 519 -17.03 -11.47 -8.22
CA LEU A 519 -17.68 -12.35 -9.18
C LEU A 519 -17.64 -11.74 -10.59
N ASN A 520 -17.30 -12.54 -11.59
CA ASN A 520 -17.24 -12.22 -13.03
C ASN A 520 -18.48 -11.49 -13.62
N THR A 521 -19.59 -11.44 -12.89
CA THR A 521 -20.82 -10.74 -13.29
C THR A 521 -20.98 -9.31 -12.76
N ASP A 522 -20.22 -8.95 -11.74
CA ASP A 522 -20.18 -7.61 -11.12
C ASP A 522 -18.80 -6.93 -11.29
N ASP A 523 -17.83 -7.64 -11.85
CA ASP A 523 -16.49 -7.16 -12.25
C ASP A 523 -16.49 -6.37 -13.59
N LEU A 524 -15.48 -5.53 -13.79
CA LEU A 524 -15.22 -4.69 -14.96
C LEU A 524 -14.03 -5.14 -15.83
N ASP A 525 -13.20 -6.08 -15.34
CA ASP A 525 -12.00 -6.62 -16.00
C ASP A 525 -11.90 -8.13 -15.70
N ALA A 526 -12.89 -8.90 -16.18
CA ALA A 526 -13.21 -10.23 -15.66
C ALA A 526 -12.16 -11.34 -15.92
N ASP A 527 -11.04 -11.03 -16.56
CA ASP A 527 -9.87 -11.93 -16.65
C ASP A 527 -8.53 -11.26 -16.29
N GLY A 528 -8.58 -10.02 -15.77
CA GLY A 528 -7.47 -9.32 -15.13
C GLY A 528 -6.37 -8.84 -16.08
N ASP A 529 -6.69 -8.55 -17.34
CA ASP A 529 -5.74 -8.14 -18.38
C ASP A 529 -5.45 -6.62 -18.37
N GLY A 530 -6.34 -5.82 -17.78
CA GLY A 530 -6.27 -4.37 -17.68
C GLY A 530 -7.18 -3.60 -18.65
N VAL A 531 -8.01 -4.29 -19.46
CA VAL A 531 -8.92 -3.68 -20.44
C VAL A 531 -10.39 -3.88 -20.02
N ASP A 532 -11.10 -2.75 -19.82
CA ASP A 532 -12.55 -2.77 -19.56
C ASP A 532 -13.32 -3.52 -20.67
N LEU A 533 -14.17 -4.47 -20.26
CA LEU A 533 -15.09 -5.33 -21.05
C LEU A 533 -15.83 -4.62 -22.21
N SER A 534 -15.94 -3.29 -22.19
CA SER A 534 -16.55 -2.51 -23.26
C SER A 534 -15.65 -2.24 -24.48
N ASN A 535 -14.34 -2.48 -24.37
CA ASN A 535 -13.33 -2.29 -25.42
C ASN A 535 -12.45 -3.53 -25.68
N ASP A 536 -12.64 -4.61 -24.93
CA ASP A 536 -12.02 -5.90 -25.21
C ASP A 536 -12.72 -6.63 -26.37
N CYS A 537 -11.98 -7.48 -27.06
CA CYS A 537 -12.43 -8.36 -28.13
C CYS A 537 -12.84 -9.77 -27.62
N ASP A 538 -12.37 -10.25 -26.46
CA ASP A 538 -12.80 -11.55 -25.88
C ASP A 538 -12.63 -11.62 -24.34
N ASP A 539 -13.64 -11.10 -23.61
CA ASP A 539 -13.85 -10.98 -22.14
C ASP A 539 -13.53 -12.20 -21.21
N VAL A 540 -12.86 -13.24 -21.70
CA VAL A 540 -12.56 -14.52 -21.02
C VAL A 540 -11.19 -15.12 -21.42
N ASP A 541 -10.39 -14.43 -22.24
CA ASP A 541 -9.03 -14.81 -22.64
C ASP A 541 -8.12 -13.56 -22.71
N ALA A 542 -7.56 -13.18 -21.56
CA ALA A 542 -6.52 -12.18 -21.25
C ALA A 542 -5.21 -12.24 -22.10
N SER A 543 -5.26 -12.88 -23.27
CA SER A 543 -4.24 -12.89 -24.31
C SER A 543 -4.74 -12.37 -25.68
N VAL A 544 -6.01 -11.99 -25.79
CA VAL A 544 -6.60 -11.24 -26.90
C VAL A 544 -6.41 -9.73 -26.63
N LEU A 545 -6.39 -8.89 -27.66
CA LEU A 545 -6.08 -7.45 -27.53
C LEU A 545 -7.29 -6.57 -27.84
N SER A 546 -7.30 -5.37 -27.25
CA SER A 546 -8.39 -4.39 -27.37
C SER A 546 -8.74 -4.01 -28.81
N ILE A 547 -9.98 -3.54 -28.99
CA ILE A 547 -10.55 -3.00 -30.25
C ILE A 547 -9.76 -1.81 -30.85
N VAL A 548 -8.78 -1.25 -30.13
CA VAL A 548 -7.89 -0.19 -30.67
C VAL A 548 -6.76 -0.80 -31.50
N ASP A 549 -6.30 -2.01 -31.16
CA ASP A 549 -5.19 -2.71 -31.79
C ASP A 549 -5.64 -3.70 -32.89
N ASP A 550 -6.85 -4.23 -32.77
CA ASP A 550 -7.54 -5.11 -33.73
C ASP A 550 -9.01 -4.65 -33.88
N LEU A 551 -9.30 -3.83 -34.89
CA LEU A 551 -10.52 -2.99 -34.94
C LEU A 551 -11.80 -3.77 -35.30
N ASP A 552 -11.69 -4.90 -36.01
CA ASP A 552 -12.81 -5.79 -36.31
C ASP A 552 -12.79 -7.11 -35.49
N CYS A 553 -11.79 -7.29 -34.63
CA CYS A 553 -11.56 -8.44 -33.76
C CYS A 553 -11.45 -9.78 -34.53
N ASP A 554 -10.83 -9.78 -35.71
CA ASP A 554 -10.55 -10.98 -36.53
C ASP A 554 -9.38 -11.83 -35.97
N GLY A 555 -8.49 -11.21 -35.18
CA GLY A 555 -7.25 -11.78 -34.64
C GLY A 555 -6.00 -11.36 -35.41
N VAL A 556 -6.06 -10.27 -36.18
CA VAL A 556 -4.96 -9.71 -36.97
C VAL A 556 -4.89 -8.19 -36.73
N LEU A 557 -3.79 -7.75 -36.11
CA LEU A 557 -3.58 -6.34 -35.77
C LEU A 557 -3.70 -5.41 -36.99
N ASN A 558 -4.30 -4.24 -36.77
CA ASN A 558 -4.63 -3.22 -37.78
C ASN A 558 -3.49 -2.85 -38.74
N LEU A 559 -2.22 -2.96 -38.31
CA LEU A 559 -1.04 -2.65 -39.11
C LEU A 559 -0.60 -3.77 -40.09
N ASP A 560 -1.00 -5.01 -39.84
CA ASP A 560 -0.70 -6.18 -40.67
C ASP A 560 -1.94 -6.68 -41.46
N ASP A 561 -3.14 -6.15 -41.16
CA ASP A 561 -4.35 -6.44 -41.92
C ASP A 561 -4.44 -5.64 -43.26
N SER A 562 -5.27 -6.15 -44.17
CA SER A 562 -5.53 -5.61 -45.51
C SER A 562 -6.96 -5.11 -45.73
N ASP A 563 -7.85 -5.25 -44.75
CA ASP A 563 -9.28 -4.95 -44.72
C ASP A 563 -9.67 -4.56 -43.28
N ALA A 564 -8.88 -3.66 -42.67
CA ALA A 564 -8.70 -3.52 -41.21
C ALA A 564 -9.94 -3.09 -40.39
N ASP A 565 -11.01 -2.63 -41.04
CA ASP A 565 -12.30 -2.31 -40.40
C ASP A 565 -13.42 -3.32 -40.74
N GLY A 566 -13.10 -4.37 -41.49
CA GLY A 566 -14.00 -5.46 -41.88
C GLY A 566 -15.06 -5.09 -42.95
N ASP A 567 -14.94 -3.94 -43.63
CA ASP A 567 -15.86 -3.47 -44.68
C ASP A 567 -15.97 -4.47 -45.87
N GLY A 568 -14.86 -5.11 -46.24
CA GLY A 568 -14.72 -5.96 -47.41
C GLY A 568 -13.99 -5.31 -48.59
N VAL A 569 -13.33 -4.16 -48.37
CA VAL A 569 -12.59 -3.39 -49.38
C VAL A 569 -11.13 -3.27 -48.95
N ASP A 570 -10.25 -3.84 -49.78
CA ASP A 570 -8.79 -3.73 -49.61
C ASP A 570 -8.36 -2.27 -49.44
N VAL A 571 -7.70 -1.96 -48.31
CA VAL A 571 -7.27 -0.62 -47.84
C VAL A 571 -6.57 0.23 -48.92
N SER A 572 -5.95 -0.40 -49.93
CA SER A 572 -5.40 0.33 -51.08
C SER A 572 -6.44 1.00 -52.01
N ASN A 573 -7.73 0.75 -51.78
CA ASN A 573 -8.87 1.30 -52.54
C ASN A 573 -10.03 1.77 -51.65
N ASP A 574 -9.89 1.69 -50.32
CA ASP A 574 -10.79 2.40 -49.42
C ASP A 574 -10.40 3.89 -49.31
N CYS A 575 -11.32 4.68 -48.78
CA CYS A 575 -11.16 6.10 -48.52
C CYS A 575 -11.04 6.40 -47.01
N ASP A 576 -11.39 5.47 -46.13
CA ASP A 576 -11.42 5.68 -44.68
C ASP A 576 -11.27 4.32 -43.94
N ASP A 577 -10.03 3.81 -43.82
CA ASP A 577 -9.66 2.47 -43.30
C ASP A 577 -10.01 2.20 -41.81
N VAL A 578 -10.93 2.99 -41.23
CA VAL A 578 -11.37 2.97 -39.82
C VAL A 578 -12.89 3.22 -39.66
N ASP A 579 -13.66 3.37 -40.75
CA ASP A 579 -15.14 3.48 -40.69
C ASP A 579 -15.80 2.60 -41.77
N SER A 580 -16.04 1.34 -41.42
CA SER A 580 -16.69 0.34 -42.28
C SER A 580 -18.16 0.63 -42.64
N SER A 581 -18.68 1.80 -42.25
CA SER A 581 -19.95 2.34 -42.73
C SER A 581 -19.82 3.23 -43.98
N LEU A 582 -18.60 3.62 -44.37
CA LEU A 582 -18.30 4.64 -45.38
C LEU A 582 -18.02 4.11 -46.80
N LEU A 583 -18.31 2.82 -47.07
CA LEU A 583 -18.18 2.10 -48.35
C LEU A 583 -17.91 2.94 -49.61
N SER A 584 -16.69 2.76 -50.12
CA SER A 584 -16.22 3.24 -51.42
C SER A 584 -17.07 2.71 -52.61
N ILE A 585 -17.69 3.61 -53.37
CA ILE A 585 -18.12 3.35 -54.76
C ILE A 585 -17.74 4.54 -55.65
N VAL A 586 -16.76 4.36 -56.55
CA VAL A 586 -16.86 4.46 -58.04
C VAL A 586 -15.60 3.77 -58.62
N ASP A 587 -15.61 2.89 -59.63
CA ASP A 587 -16.34 2.91 -60.92
C ASP A 587 -16.63 1.51 -61.53
#